data_AF-F4NT25-F1
#
_entry.id   AF-F4NT25-F1
#
_cell.length_a   1.000
_cell.length_b   1.000
_cell.length_c   1.000
_cell.angle_alpha   90.00
_cell.angle_beta   90.00
_cell.angle_gamma   90.00
#
_symmetry.space_group_name_H-M   'P 1'
#
loop_
_entity.id
_entity.type
_entity.pdbx_description
1 polymer ?
#
loop_
_entity_poly.entity_id
_entity_poly.type
_entity_poly.pdbx_seq_one_letter_code
_entity_poly.pdbx_strand_id
1 'polypeptide(L)'
;MANITSTQVFEQFLSYDFEKDERFTQGLQQAMGSVTTQVQDQMKLEQAKVFYFSKFIAPLDYAAYKKWQAATAREAQTRLDSTLAQGHLKQSKECLVEESDTTVDGETSHDLNETTLTFQEISERVARGEPIPGIRSIPDTVHEHRSKPALLPLKKPWE
;
A
#
# COMPACT_ATOMS: atom_id res chain seq x y z
N MET A 1 -25.48 -19.42 -19.58
CA MET A 1 -24.95 -18.51 -18.55
C MET A 1 -23.90 -17.66 -19.24
N ALA A 2 -24.09 -16.34 -19.30
CA ALA A 2 -23.11 -15.47 -19.95
C ALA A 2 -21.83 -15.46 -19.09
N ASN A 3 -20.70 -15.86 -19.66
CA ASN A 3 -19.40 -15.75 -18.99
C ASN A 3 -19.03 -14.27 -19.00
N ILE A 4 -19.17 -13.60 -17.86
CA ILE A 4 -18.72 -12.21 -17.70
C ILE A 4 -17.19 -12.22 -17.79
N THR A 5 -16.63 -11.46 -18.72
CA THR A 5 -15.17 -11.34 -18.88
C THR A 5 -14.61 -10.37 -17.86
N SER A 6 -13.33 -10.53 -17.48
CA SER A 6 -12.68 -9.67 -16.48
C SER A 6 -12.78 -8.17 -16.82
N THR A 7 -12.64 -7.82 -18.10
CA THR A 7 -12.79 -6.43 -18.58
C THR A 7 -14.18 -5.87 -18.31
N GLN A 8 -15.22 -6.67 -18.54
CA GLN A 8 -16.60 -6.26 -18.29
C GLN A 8 -16.86 -6.04 -16.78
N VAL A 9 -16.25 -6.84 -15.91
CA VAL A 9 -16.29 -6.63 -14.46
C VAL A 9 -15.62 -5.31 -14.07
N PHE A 10 -14.49 -4.97 -14.69
CA PHE A 10 -13.77 -3.71 -14.43
C PHE A 10 -14.61 -2.48 -14.83
N GLU A 11 -15.25 -2.53 -16.00
CA GLU A 11 -16.18 -1.48 -16.44
C GLU A 11 -17.37 -1.35 -15.49
N GLN A 12 -17.91 -2.48 -15.04
CA GLN A 12 -19.02 -2.50 -14.09
C GLN A 12 -18.61 -1.89 -12.74
N PHE A 13 -17.40 -2.20 -12.25
CA PHE A 13 -16.83 -1.60 -11.04
C PHE A 13 -16.71 -0.07 -11.16
N LEU A 14 -16.26 0.44 -12.32
CA LEU A 14 -16.16 1.89 -12.57
C LEU A 14 -17.51 2.58 -12.65
N SER A 15 -18.51 1.91 -13.22
CA SER A 15 -19.88 2.45 -13.33
C SER A 15 -20.69 2.35 -12.04
N TYR A 16 -20.19 1.62 -11.04
CA TYR A 16 -20.95 1.32 -9.83
C TYR A 16 -20.96 2.50 -8.86
N ASP A 17 -22.17 2.90 -8.45
CA ASP A 17 -22.38 3.99 -7.52
C ASP A 17 -22.34 3.50 -6.07
N PHE A 18 -21.16 3.61 -5.45
CA PHE A 18 -20.93 3.23 -4.05
C PHE A 18 -21.61 4.18 -3.05
N GLU A 19 -21.90 5.43 -3.42
CA GLU A 19 -22.50 6.41 -2.49
C GLU A 19 -24.00 6.17 -2.32
N LYS A 20 -24.64 5.65 -3.36
CA LYS A 20 -26.06 5.29 -3.31
C LYS A 20 -26.33 3.97 -2.58
N ASP A 21 -25.33 3.11 -2.41
CA ASP A 21 -25.50 1.86 -1.66
C ASP A 21 -25.39 2.11 -0.14
N GLU A 22 -26.54 2.00 0.53
CA GLU A 22 -26.64 2.16 1.98
C GLU A 22 -25.85 1.11 2.76
N ARG A 23 -25.75 -0.13 2.26
CA ARG A 23 -25.03 -1.21 2.95
C ARG A 23 -23.53 -0.93 2.94
N PHE A 24 -23.02 -0.48 1.81
CA PHE A 24 -21.63 -0.06 1.69
C PHE A 24 -21.35 1.13 2.59
N THR A 25 -22.17 2.18 2.51
CA THR A 25 -21.97 3.42 3.27
C THR A 25 -22.04 3.21 4.79
N GLN A 26 -23.02 2.43 5.27
CA GLN A 26 -23.12 2.07 6.69
C GLN A 26 -21.93 1.21 7.13
N GLY A 27 -21.53 0.22 6.33
CA GLY A 27 -20.36 -0.62 6.62
C GLY A 27 -19.06 0.19 6.68
N LEU A 28 -18.91 1.14 5.76
CA LEU A 28 -17.77 2.05 5.71
C LEU A 28 -17.75 2.97 6.95
N GLN A 29 -18.89 3.50 7.39
CA GLN A 29 -18.99 4.32 8.61
C GLN A 29 -18.60 3.52 9.86
N GLN A 30 -18.99 2.26 9.97
CA GLN A 30 -18.60 1.40 11.09
C GLN A 30 -17.11 1.03 11.05
N ALA A 31 -16.57 0.73 9.87
CA ALA A 31 -15.18 0.32 9.72
C ALA A 31 -14.19 1.48 9.80
N MET A 32 -14.60 2.68 9.39
CA MET A 32 -13.71 3.85 9.29
C MET A 32 -13.94 4.88 10.40
N GLY A 33 -15.06 4.80 11.15
CA GLY A 33 -15.37 5.60 12.35
C GLY A 33 -15.57 7.11 12.13
N SER A 34 -14.68 7.77 11.39
CA SER A 34 -14.70 9.17 11.00
C SER A 34 -13.88 9.30 9.70
N VAL A 35 -14.54 9.50 8.56
CA VAL A 35 -13.84 9.75 7.29
C VAL A 35 -12.98 11.00 7.45
N THR A 36 -11.66 10.81 7.54
CA THR A 36 -10.68 11.89 7.53
C THR A 36 -9.98 11.88 6.17
N THR A 37 -9.62 13.07 5.69
CA THR A 37 -9.03 13.31 4.37
C THR A 37 -7.54 12.93 4.32
N GLN A 38 -7.09 11.90 5.05
CA GLN A 38 -5.71 11.43 4.98
C GLN A 38 -5.52 10.52 3.75
N VAL A 39 -4.32 10.56 3.16
CA VAL A 39 -3.93 9.70 2.04
C VAL A 39 -4.10 8.21 2.38
N GLN A 40 -3.85 7.82 3.65
CA GLN A 40 -4.08 6.47 4.13
C GLN A 40 -5.55 6.07 4.12
N ASP A 41 -6.46 7.00 4.41
CA ASP A 41 -7.90 6.75 4.37
C ASP A 41 -8.40 6.61 2.93
N GLN A 42 -7.80 7.33 1.98
CA GLN A 42 -8.10 7.14 0.55
C GLN A 42 -7.68 5.75 0.05
N MET A 43 -6.49 5.28 0.44
CA MET A 43 -6.04 3.92 0.10
C MET A 43 -6.94 2.85 0.71
N LYS A 44 -7.32 3.00 1.98
CA LYS A 44 -8.26 2.09 2.66
C LYS A 44 -9.66 2.14 2.02
N LEU A 45 -10.12 3.31 1.61
CA LEU A 45 -11.40 3.49 0.93
C LEU A 45 -11.42 2.75 -0.41
N GLU A 46 -10.37 2.86 -1.22
CA GLU A 46 -10.25 2.11 -2.47
C GLU A 46 -10.26 0.59 -2.21
N GLN A 47 -9.51 0.12 -1.22
CA GLN A 47 -9.50 -1.29 -0.84
C GLN A 47 -10.89 -1.77 -0.39
N ALA A 48 -11.61 -0.97 0.40
CA ALA A 48 -12.96 -1.28 0.86
C ALA A 48 -13.95 -1.38 -0.32
N LYS A 49 -13.87 -0.46 -1.29
CA LYS A 49 -14.69 -0.50 -2.52
C LYS A 49 -14.46 -1.78 -3.31
N VAL A 50 -13.20 -2.14 -3.53
CA VAL A 50 -12.81 -3.34 -4.27
C VAL A 50 -13.25 -4.60 -3.53
N PHE A 51 -13.03 -4.65 -2.21
CA PHE A 51 -13.45 -5.77 -1.38
C PHE A 51 -14.95 -5.97 -1.39
N TYR A 52 -15.73 -4.90 -1.18
CA TYR A 52 -17.19 -4.95 -1.20
C TYR A 52 -17.71 -5.45 -2.54
N PHE A 53 -17.22 -4.85 -3.64
CA PHE A 53 -17.62 -5.25 -4.98
C PHE A 53 -17.28 -6.71 -5.27
N SER A 54 -16.07 -7.15 -4.88
CA SER A 54 -15.64 -8.53 -5.03
C SER A 54 -16.47 -9.54 -4.23
N LYS A 55 -17.03 -9.12 -3.09
CA LYS A 55 -17.79 -10.01 -2.19
C LYS A 55 -19.26 -10.13 -2.56
N PHE A 56 -19.88 -9.05 -3.03
CA PHE A 56 -21.34 -8.99 -3.19
C PHE A 56 -21.82 -8.90 -4.65
N ILE A 57 -20.97 -8.45 -5.57
CA ILE A 57 -21.40 -8.15 -6.96
C ILE A 57 -20.77 -9.14 -7.94
N ALA A 58 -19.45 -9.12 -8.06
CA ALA A 58 -18.73 -9.96 -9.01
C ALA A 58 -17.27 -10.14 -8.56
N PRO A 59 -16.65 -11.32 -8.79
CA PRO A 59 -15.26 -11.55 -8.42
C PRO A 59 -14.35 -10.57 -9.17
N LEU A 60 -13.68 -9.70 -8.41
CA LEU A 60 -12.81 -8.65 -8.92
C LEU A 60 -11.41 -8.85 -8.36
N ASP A 61 -10.44 -9.10 -9.25
CA ASP A 61 -9.03 -9.13 -8.87
C ASP A 61 -8.45 -7.72 -8.95
N TYR A 62 -8.03 -7.19 -7.80
CA TYR A 62 -7.43 -5.86 -7.68
C TYR A 62 -6.14 -5.73 -8.49
N ALA A 63 -5.28 -6.75 -8.48
CA ALA A 63 -4.01 -6.72 -9.20
C ALA A 63 -4.23 -6.71 -10.70
N ALA A 64 -5.20 -7.50 -11.19
CA ALA A 64 -5.60 -7.50 -12.59
C ALA A 64 -6.21 -6.16 -13.01
N TYR A 65 -7.06 -5.57 -12.16
CA TYR A 65 -7.67 -4.26 -12.40
C TYR A 65 -6.61 -3.14 -12.50
N LYS A 66 -5.60 -3.11 -11.62
CA LYS A 66 -4.52 -2.11 -11.68
C LYS A 66 -3.67 -2.24 -12.95
N LYS A 67 -3.38 -3.47 -13.37
CA LYS A 67 -2.69 -3.74 -14.65
C LYS A 67 -3.51 -3.26 -15.85
N TRP A 68 -4.82 -3.52 -15.84
CA TRP A 68 -5.73 -3.03 -16.87
C TRP A 68 -5.78 -1.49 -16.90
N GLN A 69 -5.87 -0.84 -15.74
CA GLN A 69 -5.87 0.62 -15.63
C GLN A 69 -4.58 1.24 -16.22
N ALA A 70 -3.41 0.65 -15.94
CA ALA A 70 -2.14 1.09 -16.52
C ALA A 70 -2.08 0.86 -18.04
N ALA A 71 -2.59 -0.27 -18.54
CA ALA A 71 -2.68 -0.56 -19.97
C ALA A 71 -3.60 0.43 -20.70
N THR A 72 -4.79 0.71 -20.14
CA THR A 72 -5.75 1.68 -20.70
C THR A 72 -5.20 3.10 -20.70
N ALA A 73 -4.46 3.51 -19.65
CA ALA A 73 -3.78 4.81 -19.63
C ALA A 73 -2.72 4.92 -20.74
N ARG A 74 -1.96 3.84 -20.97
CA ARG A 74 -0.95 3.78 -22.03
C ARG A 74 -1.57 3.79 -23.43
N GLU A 75 -2.68 3.08 -23.62
CA GLU A 75 -3.45 3.10 -24.88
C GLU A 75 -4.00 4.50 -25.20
N ALA A 76 -4.55 5.20 -24.20
CA ALA A 76 -5.02 6.57 -24.34
C ALA A 76 -3.88 7.53 -24.75
N GLN A 77 -2.68 7.35 -24.19
CA GLN A 77 -1.51 8.15 -24.53
C GLN A 77 -1.01 7.87 -25.96
N THR A 78 -0.97 6.60 -26.40
CA THR A 78 -0.61 6.26 -27.79
C THR A 78 -1.63 6.73 -28.83
N ARG A 79 -2.92 6.87 -28.48
CA ARG A 79 -3.94 7.42 -29.38
C ARG A 79 -3.73 8.90 -29.68
N LEU A 80 -3.15 9.67 -28.76
CA LEU A 80 -2.84 11.09 -28.99
C LEU A 80 -1.60 11.28 -29.89
N ASP A 81 -0.61 10.39 -29.80
CA ASP A 81 0.60 10.40 -30.64
C ASP A 81 0.36 9.96 -32.09
N SER A 82 -0.71 9.20 -32.35
CA SER A 82 -1.03 8.66 -33.67
C SER A 82 -1.45 9.73 -34.71
N THR A 83 -1.66 10.97 -34.27
CA THR A 83 -1.97 12.13 -35.15
C THR A 83 -0.73 12.92 -35.60
N LEU A 84 0.48 12.53 -35.22
CA LEU A 84 1.74 13.18 -35.59
C LEU A 84 2.73 12.25 -36.30
N ALA A 85 2.27 11.12 -36.85
CA ALA A 85 3.10 10.18 -37.61
C ALA A 85 3.33 10.61 -39.06
N GLN A 86 3.87 11.82 -39.30
CA GLN A 86 4.69 12.11 -40.49
C GLN A 86 5.77 13.14 -40.15
N GLY A 87 6.86 12.70 -39.50
CA GLY A 87 8.04 13.56 -39.36
C GLY A 87 9.12 13.12 -38.37
N HIS A 88 10.06 12.31 -38.87
CA HIS A 88 11.50 12.42 -38.58
C HIS A 88 12.09 11.93 -37.22
N LEU A 89 12.73 10.76 -37.33
CA LEU A 89 13.92 10.22 -36.64
C LEU A 89 14.84 11.20 -35.83
N LYS A 90 15.01 10.93 -34.52
CA LYS A 90 16.26 10.59 -33.78
C LYS A 90 16.32 11.16 -32.34
N GLN A 91 16.45 10.24 -31.39
CA GLN A 91 17.44 10.21 -30.31
C GLN A 91 17.49 11.36 -29.26
N SER A 92 16.92 11.08 -28.09
CA SER A 92 17.51 11.31 -26.75
C SER A 92 16.59 10.60 -25.74
N LYS A 93 16.94 9.41 -25.24
CA LYS A 93 17.74 9.14 -24.01
C LYS A 93 17.03 9.63 -22.74
N GLU A 94 16.83 8.67 -21.82
CA GLU A 94 16.15 8.73 -20.49
C GLU A 94 14.61 8.69 -20.54
N CYS A 95 13.89 7.87 -19.76
CA CYS A 95 14.21 7.27 -18.46
C CYS A 95 13.69 5.84 -18.28
N LEU A 96 14.26 5.21 -17.26
CA LEU A 96 14.40 3.80 -16.92
C LEU A 96 13.14 3.18 -16.27
N VAL A 97 12.88 1.92 -16.63
CA VAL A 97 12.07 0.87 -15.97
C VAL A 97 12.04 0.97 -14.43
N GLU A 98 10.86 0.93 -13.78
CA GLU A 98 10.18 -0.29 -13.23
C GLU A 98 11.18 -1.20 -12.48
N GLU A 99 11.04 -1.55 -11.20
CA GLU A 99 9.93 -2.21 -10.51
C GLU A 99 10.41 -2.37 -9.04
N SER A 100 9.53 -2.35 -8.03
CA SER A 100 9.78 -3.07 -6.78
C SER A 100 8.46 -3.38 -6.07
N ASP A 101 8.19 -4.68 -6.07
CA ASP A 101 7.10 -5.44 -5.49
C ASP A 101 7.25 -5.58 -3.95
N THR A 102 6.11 -5.42 -3.26
CA THR A 102 5.58 -6.28 -2.17
C THR A 102 6.32 -6.48 -0.82
N THR A 103 5.60 -6.05 0.23
CA THR A 103 5.49 -6.56 1.63
C THR A 103 6.69 -6.32 2.57
N VAL A 104 6.55 -6.00 3.87
CA VAL A 104 5.77 -6.67 4.93
C VAL A 104 5.47 -5.67 6.08
N ASP A 105 4.25 -5.77 6.60
CA ASP A 105 3.74 -5.55 7.97
C ASP A 105 4.69 -5.07 9.09
N GLY A 106 4.20 -4.15 9.94
CA GLY A 106 4.81 -3.89 11.26
C GLY A 106 4.54 -2.49 11.81
N GLU A 107 3.46 -2.35 12.59
CA GLU A 107 3.16 -1.20 13.44
C GLU A 107 4.32 -0.86 14.40
N THR A 108 4.70 0.42 14.53
CA THR A 108 4.97 1.09 15.82
C THR A 108 5.11 2.59 15.60
N SER A 109 4.19 3.35 16.20
CA SER A 109 4.24 4.80 16.34
C SER A 109 5.56 5.26 16.95
N HIS A 110 6.30 6.15 16.28
CA HIS A 110 7.09 7.17 16.98
C HIS A 110 7.48 8.35 16.10
N ASP A 111 6.99 9.51 16.53
CA ASP A 111 7.53 10.88 16.39
C ASP A 111 7.81 11.46 14.99
N LEU A 112 7.09 12.54 14.73
CA LEU A 112 7.01 13.29 13.48
C LEU A 112 8.29 14.14 13.28
N ASN A 113 9.30 13.59 12.59
CA ASN A 113 10.25 14.40 11.79
C ASN A 113 11.14 13.59 10.82
N GLU A 114 10.70 12.42 10.37
CA GLU A 114 11.46 11.61 9.42
C GLU A 114 11.16 12.04 7.99
N THR A 115 12.11 12.74 7.35
CA THR A 115 12.20 12.76 5.90
C THR A 115 12.30 11.32 5.42
N THR A 116 11.28 10.82 4.72
CA THR A 116 11.28 9.47 4.16
C THR A 116 12.41 9.37 3.13
N LEU A 117 13.56 8.86 3.55
CA LEU A 117 14.70 8.60 2.65
C LEU A 117 14.42 7.36 1.80
N THR A 118 14.90 7.37 0.56
CA THR A 118 14.84 6.18 -0.28
C THR A 118 15.81 5.13 0.21
N PHE A 119 15.55 3.85 -0.11
CA PHE A 119 16.44 2.74 0.25
C PHE A 119 17.88 2.96 -0.21
N GLN A 120 18.06 3.54 -1.40
CA GLN A 120 19.39 3.86 -1.91
C GLN A 120 20.12 4.85 -1.00
N GLU A 121 19.48 5.93 -0.59
CA GLU A 121 20.11 6.92 0.29
C GLU A 121 20.45 6.33 1.66
N ILE A 122 19.59 5.46 2.19
CA ILE A 122 19.87 4.72 3.43
C ILE A 122 21.10 3.82 3.26
N SER A 123 21.21 3.09 2.15
CA SER A 123 22.34 2.22 1.87
C SER A 123 23.67 2.98 1.74
N GLU A 124 23.64 4.16 1.14
CA GLU A 124 24.81 5.02 1.01
C GLU A 124 25.25 5.59 2.36
N ARG A 125 24.30 5.98 3.22
CA ARG A 125 24.62 6.43 4.59
C ARG A 125 25.25 5.32 5.42
N VAL A 126 24.74 4.09 5.30
CA VAL A 126 25.35 2.91 5.95
C VAL A 126 26.78 2.69 5.46
N ALA A 127 27.01 2.80 4.15
CA ALA A 127 28.35 2.66 3.57
C ALA A 127 29.31 3.78 4.05
N ARG A 128 28.80 4.99 4.27
CA ARG A 128 29.57 6.15 4.78
C ARG A 128 29.69 6.18 6.31
N GLY A 129 28.93 5.36 7.03
CA GLY A 129 28.88 5.36 8.50
C GLY A 129 28.11 6.55 9.09
N GLU A 130 27.21 7.17 8.33
CA GLU A 130 26.38 8.27 8.80
C GLU A 130 25.16 7.74 9.60
N PRO A 131 24.69 8.47 10.62
CA PRO A 131 23.54 8.06 11.41
C PRO A 131 22.26 8.08 10.56
N ILE A 132 21.45 7.03 10.72
CA ILE A 132 20.15 6.93 10.06
C ILE A 132 19.17 7.85 10.82
N PRO A 133 18.43 8.72 10.13
CA PRO A 133 17.43 9.55 10.79
C PRO A 133 16.35 8.68 11.45
N GLY A 134 15.91 9.09 12.65
CA GLY A 134 14.79 8.51 13.39
C GLY A 134 15.01 7.18 14.11
N ILE A 135 16.17 6.54 13.94
CA ILE A 135 16.58 5.45 14.84
C ILE A 135 16.99 5.99 16.21
N ARG A 136 16.55 5.34 17.28
CA ARG A 136 16.96 5.67 18.65
C ARG A 136 18.33 5.08 18.94
N SER A 137 19.24 5.91 19.45
CA SER A 137 20.53 5.43 19.94
C SER A 137 20.31 4.56 21.18
N ILE A 138 20.66 3.28 21.08
CA ILE A 138 20.63 2.35 22.22
C ILE A 138 21.99 2.46 22.91
N PRO A 139 22.06 2.88 24.19
CA PRO A 139 23.31 2.88 24.92
C PRO A 139 23.82 1.44 25.09
N ASP A 140 25.14 1.24 24.97
CA ASP A 140 25.82 -0.04 25.22
C ASP A 140 25.89 -0.40 26.73
N THR A 141 24.96 0.12 27.51
CA THR A 141 24.90 -0.13 28.95
C THR A 141 24.09 -1.40 29.19
N VAL A 142 24.80 -2.45 29.62
CA VAL A 142 24.17 -3.64 30.19
C VAL A 142 23.32 -3.19 31.39
N HIS A 143 22.02 -3.51 31.37
CA HIS A 143 21.12 -3.14 32.44
C HIS A 143 21.55 -3.85 33.74
N GLU A 144 22.13 -3.10 34.69
CA GLU A 144 22.70 -3.63 35.94
C GLU A 144 21.63 -4.30 36.83
N HIS A 145 20.38 -3.86 36.73
CA HIS A 145 19.27 -4.33 37.55
C HIS A 145 18.38 -5.30 36.78
N ARG A 146 18.81 -6.56 36.68
CA ARG A 146 17.89 -7.63 36.29
C ARG A 146 16.83 -7.79 37.37
N SER A 147 15.55 -7.68 37.00
CA SER A 147 14.44 -7.94 37.91
C SER A 147 14.54 -9.38 38.45
N LYS A 148 14.59 -9.50 39.77
CA LYS A 148 14.51 -10.79 40.46
C LYS A 148 13.05 -11.12 40.70
N PRO A 149 12.63 -12.38 40.57
CA PRO A 149 11.26 -12.78 40.90
C PRO A 149 10.98 -12.46 42.36
N ALA A 150 9.97 -11.62 42.63
CA ALA A 150 9.55 -11.27 43.99
C ALA A 150 8.67 -12.35 44.63
N LEU A 151 8.14 -13.27 43.82
CA LEU A 151 7.25 -14.33 44.27
C LEU A 151 8.02 -15.63 44.54
N LEU A 152 7.57 -16.35 45.57
CA LEU A 152 8.06 -17.68 45.88
C LEU A 152 7.69 -18.65 44.75
N PRO A 153 8.59 -19.57 44.36
CA PRO A 153 8.25 -20.58 43.37
C PRO A 153 7.15 -21.51 43.92
N LEU A 154 6.15 -21.81 43.08
CA LEU A 154 5.14 -22.80 43.44
C LEU A 154 5.79 -24.18 43.58
N LYS A 155 5.35 -24.94 44.59
CA LYS A 155 5.79 -26.32 44.78
C LYS A 155 5.19 -27.18 43.67
N LYS A 156 6.01 -28.10 43.15
CA LYS A 156 5.54 -29.00 42.09
C LYS A 156 4.66 -30.08 42.71
N PRO A 157 3.66 -30.60 41.97
CA PRO A 157 2.71 -31.58 42.52
C PRO A 157 3.31 -32.96 42.84
N TRP A 158 4.62 -33.16 42.64
CA TRP A 158 5.35 -34.39 42.95
C TRP A 158 6.45 -34.19 44.00
N GLU A 159 6.52 -33.01 44.63
CA GLU A 159 7.35 -32.76 45.82
C GLU A 159 6.65 -33.22 47.11
#